data_AF-A0A934DKD8-F1
#
_entry.id   AF-A0A934DKD8-F1
#
_cell.length_a   1.000
_cell.length_b   1.000
_cell.length_c   1.000
_cell.angle_alpha   90.00
_cell.angle_beta   90.00
_cell.angle_gamma   90.00
#
_symmetry.space_group_name_H-M   'P 1'
#
loop_
_entity.id
_entity.type
_entity.pdbx_description
1 polymer ?
#
loop_
_entity_poly.entity_id
_entity_poly.type
_entity_poly.pdbx_seq_one_letter_code
_entity_poly.pdbx_strand_id
1 'polypeptide(L)'
;MKLKRVTMAALAALAMVLMLAGLTAGAQGMRIFLGESTTLTLPYQFSKLAVGDPSVADYLVQKNEASGAEILLNGKKAGSTNLIVWDAQGQQRDVYGLTVLVKDLKAFTQEIQQVVGRAPGLRFRVAGEKLIIEGEVATPQQRELLDKMVGDSPQVIKMVTLSPVALSIIADSIKQHLANNNVRVRPVGQKIVLEGVAYGQEQAARLESMARLYYPDVQSLLQVQPGELRPGAGDMIQVTANFMEVNNATIDGWGISWLPIASDGGNQITGTQAIGTGAGFTGSIVGTISSLFPKLSQAKEVGGAKVLETSSMSVRSGDPAAFQSGGEVAIPVSQSSGAVTISYKEYGVFLNVLPISDGDNVSLKLEVVVSSPTEAQPGGNFNFTKSRVATVQYCKSGDSVAVGGLITNRHTKLFDKLPTGASGALFQLYASEEFQKKRSQFVVFVTPAVLSQGAAEAHRDLKGLVEEKFDTYQENKR
;
A
#
# COMPACT_ATOMS: atom_id res chain seq x y z
N MET A 1 57.21 -32.18 -94.77
CA MET A 1 55.84 -31.94 -94.25
C MET A 1 55.48 -32.98 -93.19
N LYS A 2 55.99 -32.83 -91.96
CA LYS A 2 55.68 -33.67 -90.79
C LYS A 2 55.21 -32.72 -89.67
N LEU A 3 53.99 -32.19 -89.78
CA LEU A 3 53.49 -31.23 -88.80
C LEU A 3 51.95 -31.18 -88.74
N LYS A 4 51.27 -32.31 -88.48
CA LYS A 4 49.81 -32.32 -88.18
C LYS A 4 49.32 -33.42 -87.22
N ARG A 5 50.18 -34.11 -86.47
CA ARG A 5 49.76 -35.23 -85.59
C ARG A 5 49.98 -35.04 -84.08
N VAL A 6 50.55 -33.92 -83.62
CA VAL A 6 50.88 -33.73 -82.19
C VAL A 6 49.84 -32.90 -81.43
N THR A 7 48.91 -32.22 -82.10
CA THR A 7 47.94 -31.33 -81.42
C THR A 7 46.65 -32.02 -80.93
N MET A 8 46.41 -33.28 -81.29
CA MET A 8 45.17 -33.98 -80.89
C MET A 8 45.31 -34.81 -79.60
N ALA A 9 46.51 -35.26 -79.25
CA ALA A 9 46.75 -36.03 -78.02
C ALA A 9 46.82 -35.14 -76.75
N ALA A 10 47.28 -33.89 -76.89
CA ALA A 10 47.34 -32.94 -75.76
C ALA A 10 45.97 -32.36 -75.37
N LEU A 11 45.02 -32.28 -76.31
CA LEU A 11 43.66 -31.80 -76.03
C LEU A 11 42.79 -32.86 -75.31
N ALA A 12 43.05 -34.15 -75.57
CA ALA A 12 42.36 -35.25 -74.89
C ALA A 12 42.84 -35.45 -73.44
N ALA A 13 44.13 -35.20 -73.16
CA ALA A 13 44.66 -35.28 -71.80
C ALA A 13 44.22 -34.11 -70.91
N LEU A 14 44.03 -32.91 -71.47
CA LEU A 14 43.51 -31.75 -70.72
C LEU A 14 42.00 -31.88 -70.43
N ALA A 15 41.24 -32.53 -71.32
CA ALA A 15 39.83 -32.86 -71.08
C ALA A 15 39.64 -33.98 -70.04
N MET A 16 40.61 -34.89 -69.90
CA MET A 16 40.53 -36.00 -68.94
C MET A 16 40.95 -35.58 -67.51
N VAL A 17 41.77 -34.54 -67.36
CA VAL A 17 42.11 -33.96 -66.04
C VAL A 17 41.03 -32.98 -65.55
N LEU A 18 40.24 -32.37 -66.44
CA LEU A 18 39.08 -31.55 -66.07
C LEU A 18 37.81 -32.34 -65.76
N MET A 19 37.75 -33.64 -66.03
CA MET A 19 36.62 -34.50 -65.65
C MET A 19 36.75 -35.16 -64.26
N LEU A 20 37.80 -34.87 -63.49
CA LEU A 20 37.92 -35.30 -62.09
C LEU A 20 37.65 -34.20 -61.05
N ALA A 21 37.17 -33.03 -61.47
CA ALA A 21 36.66 -31.99 -60.58
C ALA A 21 35.14 -32.14 -60.35
N GLY A 22 34.68 -33.37 -60.14
CA GLY A 22 33.30 -33.68 -59.79
C GLY A 22 33.20 -34.08 -58.32
N LEU A 23 32.45 -33.30 -57.55
CA LEU A 23 31.94 -33.58 -56.20
C LEU A 23 32.95 -33.53 -55.05
N THR A 24 33.30 -32.30 -54.65
CA THR A 24 33.33 -31.98 -53.21
C THR A 24 32.13 -31.10 -52.91
N ALA A 25 30.93 -31.70 -52.95
CA ALA A 25 29.79 -31.10 -52.27
C ALA A 25 30.13 -31.08 -50.78
N GLY A 26 30.42 -29.88 -50.26
CA GLY A 26 30.72 -29.68 -48.86
C GLY A 26 29.53 -30.13 -48.01
N ALA A 27 29.61 -31.33 -47.46
CA ALA A 27 28.64 -31.80 -46.49
C ALA A 27 28.72 -30.90 -45.26
N GLN A 28 27.77 -29.98 -45.11
CA GLN A 28 27.58 -29.28 -43.86
C GLN A 28 27.13 -30.32 -42.83
N GLY A 29 28.06 -30.72 -41.96
CA GLY A 29 27.82 -31.68 -40.91
C GLY A 29 27.06 -31.03 -39.77
N MET A 30 25.82 -31.44 -39.57
CA MET A 30 24.95 -31.01 -38.48
C MET A 30 24.90 -32.11 -37.41
N ARG A 31 25.06 -31.69 -36.15
CA ARG A 31 25.02 -32.58 -34.99
C ARG A 31 23.67 -32.43 -34.29
N ILE A 32 23.06 -33.55 -33.96
CA ILE A 32 21.78 -33.64 -33.26
C ILE A 32 21.99 -34.60 -32.09
N PHE A 33 21.38 -34.35 -30.94
CA PHE A 33 21.41 -35.34 -29.85
C PHE A 33 20.21 -36.29 -29.94
N LEU A 34 20.41 -37.51 -29.48
CA LEU A 34 19.38 -38.53 -29.44
C LEU A 34 18.13 -38.03 -28.67
N GLY A 35 16.96 -38.05 -29.30
CA GLY A 35 15.70 -37.57 -28.71
C GLY A 35 15.50 -36.05 -28.76
N GLU A 36 16.47 -35.28 -29.26
CA GLU A 36 16.34 -33.83 -29.49
C GLU A 36 15.97 -33.53 -30.95
N SER A 37 15.47 -32.31 -31.16
CA SER A 37 15.10 -31.79 -32.47
C SER A 37 15.82 -30.48 -32.76
N THR A 38 16.22 -30.27 -34.01
CA THR A 38 16.83 -29.01 -34.47
C THR A 38 16.15 -28.53 -35.74
N THR A 39 16.10 -27.23 -35.98
CA THR A 39 15.48 -26.65 -37.18
C THR A 39 16.54 -26.30 -38.21
N LEU A 40 16.37 -26.80 -39.43
CA LEU A 40 17.13 -26.43 -40.62
C LEU A 40 16.31 -25.47 -41.47
N THR A 41 16.86 -24.29 -41.75
CA THR A 41 16.25 -23.29 -42.63
C THR A 41 16.98 -23.28 -43.97
N LEU A 42 16.21 -23.38 -45.05
CA LEU A 42 16.71 -23.30 -46.43
C LEU A 42 16.21 -22.00 -47.08
N PRO A 43 17.06 -21.23 -47.76
CA PRO A 43 16.67 -19.96 -48.40
C PRO A 43 15.92 -20.17 -49.74
N TYR A 44 15.42 -21.37 -49.98
CA TYR A 44 14.76 -21.76 -51.23
C TYR A 44 13.72 -22.85 -50.95
N GLN A 45 12.74 -23.00 -51.86
CA GLN A 45 11.82 -24.13 -51.84
C GLN A 45 12.47 -25.39 -52.42
N PHE A 46 12.12 -26.55 -51.87
CA PHE A 46 12.55 -27.86 -52.37
C PHE A 46 11.37 -28.63 -52.96
N SER A 47 11.64 -29.55 -53.89
CA SER A 47 10.62 -30.48 -54.41
C SER A 47 10.50 -31.73 -53.57
N LYS A 48 11.62 -32.23 -53.04
CA LYS A 48 11.69 -33.48 -52.29
C LYS A 48 12.78 -33.43 -51.21
N LEU A 49 12.54 -34.14 -50.12
CA LEU A 49 13.50 -34.48 -49.08
C LEU A 49 13.59 -35.99 -48.90
N ALA A 50 14.76 -36.45 -48.50
CA ALA A 50 14.97 -37.83 -48.06
C ALA A 50 16.02 -37.88 -46.97
N VAL A 51 15.85 -38.78 -46.01
CA VAL A 51 16.89 -39.14 -45.03
C VAL A 51 17.45 -40.51 -45.41
N GLY A 52 18.77 -40.64 -45.40
CA GLY A 52 19.46 -41.88 -45.77
C GLY A 52 19.03 -43.08 -44.92
N ASP A 53 19.17 -42.96 -43.61
CA ASP A 53 18.66 -43.91 -42.61
C ASP A 53 17.61 -43.25 -41.68
N PRO A 54 16.30 -43.51 -41.91
CA PRO A 54 15.20 -43.00 -41.09
C PRO A 54 15.16 -43.55 -39.65
N SER A 55 15.92 -44.61 -39.34
CA SER A 55 16.06 -45.12 -37.99
C SER A 55 17.03 -44.29 -37.14
N VAL A 56 17.97 -43.59 -37.79
CA VAL A 56 18.95 -42.70 -37.15
C VAL A 56 18.36 -41.32 -36.92
N ALA A 57 17.76 -40.70 -37.94
CA ALA A 57 17.12 -39.40 -37.83
C ALA A 57 15.85 -39.35 -38.69
N ASP A 58 14.96 -38.43 -38.36
CA ASP A 58 13.74 -38.18 -39.13
C ASP A 58 13.55 -36.68 -39.34
N TYR A 59 12.64 -36.30 -40.23
CA TYR A 59 12.37 -34.90 -40.52
C TYR A 59 10.88 -34.60 -40.60
N LEU A 60 10.52 -33.37 -40.27
CA LEU A 60 9.19 -32.82 -40.43
C LEU A 60 9.29 -31.45 -41.10
N VAL A 61 8.60 -31.28 -42.22
CA VAL A 61 8.56 -30.01 -42.95
C VAL A 61 7.56 -29.10 -42.24
N GLN A 62 8.04 -27.98 -41.69
CA GLN A 62 7.18 -26.98 -41.07
C GLN A 62 6.70 -25.94 -42.10
N LYS A 63 7.59 -25.58 -43.03
CA LYS A 63 7.31 -24.59 -44.07
C LYS A 63 8.06 -24.94 -45.35
N ASN A 64 7.45 -24.77 -46.51
CA ASN A 64 8.10 -24.88 -47.81
C ASN A 64 7.39 -23.96 -48.82
N GLU A 65 7.86 -22.73 -48.91
CA GLU A 65 7.28 -21.67 -49.76
C GLU A 65 8.36 -21.09 -50.68
N ALA A 66 7.96 -20.33 -51.69
CA ALA A 66 8.89 -19.69 -52.64
C ALA A 66 9.96 -18.81 -51.95
N SER A 67 9.68 -18.29 -50.76
CA SER A 67 10.61 -17.49 -49.95
C SER A 67 11.63 -18.31 -49.13
N GLY A 68 11.44 -19.63 -48.99
CA GLY A 68 12.28 -20.51 -48.19
C GLY A 68 11.52 -21.65 -47.52
N ALA A 69 12.28 -22.57 -46.92
CA ALA A 69 11.75 -23.74 -46.22
C ALA A 69 12.32 -23.90 -44.81
N GLU A 70 11.52 -24.44 -43.90
CA GLU A 70 11.88 -24.76 -42.53
C GLU A 70 11.59 -26.24 -42.26
N ILE A 71 12.62 -26.96 -41.82
CA ILE A 71 12.59 -28.41 -41.64
C ILE A 71 13.04 -28.71 -40.22
N LEU A 72 12.17 -29.32 -39.43
CA LEU A 72 12.52 -29.85 -38.12
C LEU A 72 13.18 -31.22 -38.30
N LEU A 73 14.33 -31.45 -37.68
CA LEU A 73 15.11 -32.68 -37.76
C LEU A 73 15.19 -33.32 -36.38
N ASN A 74 14.81 -34.59 -36.28
CA ASN A 74 14.69 -35.33 -35.03
C ASN A 74 15.74 -36.44 -34.96
N GLY A 75 16.55 -36.47 -33.91
CA GLY A 75 17.47 -37.58 -33.66
C GLY A 75 16.75 -38.78 -33.04
N LYS A 76 16.74 -39.93 -33.71
CA LYS A 76 16.04 -41.16 -33.25
C LYS A 76 16.97 -42.22 -32.70
N LYS A 77 18.17 -42.37 -33.26
CA LYS A 77 19.17 -43.36 -32.84
C LYS A 77 20.57 -42.83 -33.09
N ALA A 78 21.51 -43.16 -32.21
CA ALA A 78 22.90 -42.77 -32.37
C ALA A 78 23.51 -43.34 -33.66
N GLY A 79 24.22 -42.51 -34.40
CA GLY A 79 24.80 -42.87 -35.70
C GLY A 79 24.94 -41.67 -36.63
N SER A 80 25.33 -41.93 -37.87
CA SER A 80 25.40 -40.91 -38.91
C SER A 80 24.46 -41.27 -40.05
N THR A 81 23.75 -40.26 -40.54
CA THR A 81 22.86 -40.31 -41.70
C THR A 81 23.02 -39.01 -42.48
N ASN A 82 22.22 -38.78 -43.50
CA ASN A 82 22.24 -37.55 -44.26
C ASN A 82 20.82 -37.16 -44.67
N LEU A 83 20.57 -35.85 -44.75
CA LEU A 83 19.40 -35.28 -45.39
C LEU A 83 19.78 -34.85 -46.80
N ILE A 84 19.05 -35.37 -47.79
CA ILE A 84 19.25 -35.05 -49.20
C ILE A 84 18.10 -34.15 -49.64
N VAL A 85 18.44 -33.04 -50.27
CA VAL A 85 17.50 -32.02 -50.72
C VAL A 85 17.53 -31.92 -52.24
N TRP A 86 16.36 -32.04 -52.87
CA TRP A 86 16.19 -31.81 -54.31
C TRP A 86 15.52 -30.47 -54.56
N ASP A 87 16.06 -29.69 -55.51
CA ASP A 87 15.50 -28.41 -55.90
C ASP A 87 14.16 -28.54 -56.65
N ALA A 88 13.55 -27.41 -56.99
CA ALA A 88 12.29 -27.36 -57.73
C ALA A 88 12.38 -27.98 -59.14
N GLN A 89 13.58 -28.11 -59.71
CA GLN A 89 13.83 -28.77 -60.99
C GLN A 89 14.08 -30.29 -60.86
N GLY A 90 14.04 -30.82 -59.64
CA GLY A 90 14.25 -32.24 -59.35
C GLY A 90 15.72 -32.67 -59.38
N GLN A 91 16.67 -31.73 -59.42
CA GLN A 91 18.10 -32.03 -59.29
C GLN A 91 18.49 -32.07 -57.81
N GLN A 92 19.39 -32.98 -57.45
CA GLN A 92 19.94 -33.02 -56.10
C GLN A 92 20.78 -31.77 -55.88
N ARG A 93 20.35 -30.90 -54.95
CA ARG A 93 20.97 -29.60 -54.72
C ARG A 93 21.94 -29.65 -53.54
N ASP A 94 21.46 -30.11 -52.39
CA ASP A 94 22.22 -30.10 -51.13
C ASP A 94 22.17 -31.45 -50.40
N VAL A 95 23.24 -31.75 -49.68
CA VAL A 95 23.34 -32.92 -48.80
C VAL A 95 23.89 -32.48 -47.45
N TYR A 96 23.06 -32.57 -46.41
CA TYR A 96 23.43 -32.27 -45.04
C TYR A 96 23.79 -33.56 -44.32
N GLY A 97 25.02 -33.68 -43.83
CA GLY A 97 25.42 -34.81 -42.99
C GLY A 97 24.79 -34.65 -41.62
N LEU A 98 24.05 -35.63 -41.13
CA LEU A 98 23.44 -35.64 -39.81
C LEU A 98 24.18 -36.63 -38.92
N THR A 99 24.76 -36.17 -37.82
CA THR A 99 25.35 -37.04 -36.80
C THR A 99 24.53 -36.97 -35.54
N VAL A 100 23.89 -38.08 -35.18
CA VAL A 100 23.13 -38.22 -33.94
C VAL A 100 24.06 -38.74 -32.85
N LEU A 101 24.33 -37.90 -31.87
CA LEU A 101 25.22 -38.20 -30.75
C LEU A 101 24.41 -38.65 -29.53
N VAL A 102 24.96 -39.59 -28.76
CA VAL A 102 24.52 -39.84 -27.39
C VAL A 102 25.21 -38.83 -26.50
N LYS A 103 24.46 -38.08 -25.69
CA LYS A 103 25.04 -37.16 -24.72
C LYS A 103 25.83 -37.99 -23.70
N ASP A 104 27.09 -37.64 -23.44
CA ASP A 104 27.86 -38.31 -22.38
C ASP A 104 27.25 -37.92 -21.03
N LEU A 105 26.38 -38.79 -20.53
CA LEU A 105 25.66 -38.56 -19.28
C LEU A 105 26.63 -38.50 -18.08
N LYS A 106 27.80 -39.14 -18.14
CA LYS A 106 28.80 -39.07 -17.07
C LYS A 106 29.47 -37.70 -17.05
N ALA A 107 29.93 -37.22 -18.21
CA ALA A 107 30.51 -35.88 -18.33
C ALA A 107 29.50 -34.80 -17.95
N PHE A 108 28.25 -34.92 -18.41
CA PHE A 108 27.17 -34.01 -18.06
C PHE A 108 26.84 -34.04 -16.56
N THR A 109 26.87 -35.21 -15.92
CA THR A 109 26.71 -35.32 -14.46
C THR A 109 27.82 -34.59 -13.71
N GLN A 110 29.07 -34.69 -14.17
CA GLN A 110 30.20 -33.98 -13.55
C GLN A 110 30.06 -32.46 -13.69
N GLU A 111 29.61 -31.97 -14.85
CA GLU A 111 29.32 -30.56 -15.09
C GLU A 111 28.24 -30.04 -14.12
N ILE A 112 27.11 -30.78 -13.99
CA ILE A 112 26.05 -30.42 -13.05
C ILE A 112 26.57 -30.35 -11.62
N GLN A 113 27.39 -31.32 -11.19
CA GLN A 113 27.96 -31.36 -9.84
C GLN A 113 28.95 -30.22 -9.57
N GLN A 114 29.70 -29.79 -10.58
CA GLN A 114 30.61 -28.65 -10.46
C GLN A 114 29.85 -27.34 -10.29
N VAL A 115 28.74 -27.17 -11.01
CA VAL A 115 27.98 -25.92 -11.06
C VAL A 115 27.00 -25.78 -9.91
N VAL A 116 26.21 -26.81 -9.56
CA VAL A 116 25.31 -26.81 -8.37
C VAL A 116 26.11 -26.82 -7.06
N GLY A 117 27.39 -27.15 -7.14
CA GLY A 117 28.27 -27.35 -6.00
C GLY A 117 27.98 -28.67 -5.29
N ARG A 118 28.67 -28.89 -4.16
CA ARG A 118 28.51 -30.10 -3.36
C ARG A 118 27.12 -30.11 -2.70
N ALA A 119 26.14 -30.69 -3.37
CA ALA A 119 24.80 -30.94 -2.86
C ALA A 119 24.72 -32.41 -2.39
N PRO A 120 25.04 -32.72 -1.11
CA PRO A 120 25.04 -34.10 -0.62
C PRO A 120 23.66 -34.76 -0.67
N GLY A 121 22.59 -33.97 -0.76
CA GLY A 121 21.22 -34.44 -0.91
C GLY A 121 20.86 -34.89 -2.33
N LEU A 122 21.69 -34.63 -3.34
CA LEU A 122 21.43 -35.03 -4.73
C LEU A 122 22.09 -36.36 -5.08
N ARG A 123 21.33 -37.22 -5.78
CA ARG A 123 21.81 -38.49 -6.33
C ARG A 123 21.58 -38.49 -7.83
N PHE A 124 22.58 -39.01 -8.55
CA PHE A 124 22.60 -39.11 -10.00
C PHE A 124 22.69 -40.57 -10.38
N ARG A 125 21.75 -41.03 -11.20
CA ARG A 125 21.70 -42.42 -11.67
C ARG A 125 21.43 -42.44 -13.17
N VAL A 126 22.20 -43.23 -13.90
CA VAL A 126 21.94 -43.49 -15.31
C VAL A 126 21.10 -44.75 -15.42
N ALA A 127 19.93 -44.65 -16.05
CA ALA A 127 19.01 -45.76 -16.30
C ALA A 127 18.72 -45.84 -17.81
N GLY A 128 19.38 -46.78 -18.49
CA GLY A 128 19.37 -46.84 -19.94
C GLY A 128 19.99 -45.58 -20.55
N GLU A 129 19.22 -44.87 -21.36
CA GLU A 129 19.62 -43.62 -22.02
C GLU A 129 19.22 -42.35 -21.24
N LYS A 130 18.64 -42.52 -20.04
CA LYS A 130 18.19 -41.39 -19.21
C LYS A 130 19.07 -41.16 -18.00
N LEU A 131 19.31 -39.88 -17.69
CA LEU A 131 19.86 -39.44 -16.42
C LEU A 131 18.73 -39.13 -15.45
N ILE A 132 18.69 -39.82 -14.33
CA ILE A 132 17.77 -39.57 -13.22
C ILE A 132 18.51 -38.76 -12.16
N ILE A 133 17.94 -37.62 -11.80
CA ILE A 133 18.44 -36.74 -10.74
C ILE A 133 17.38 -36.72 -9.63
N GLU A 134 17.70 -37.25 -8.47
CA GLU A 134 16.77 -37.40 -7.35
C GLU A 134 17.34 -36.80 -6.05
N GLY A 135 16.45 -36.32 -5.17
CA GLY A 135 16.80 -35.89 -3.83
C GLY A 135 16.46 -34.44 -3.51
N GLU A 136 17.24 -33.84 -2.62
CA GLU A 136 16.95 -32.54 -2.02
C GLU A 136 18.08 -31.53 -2.23
N VAL A 137 17.70 -30.26 -2.46
CA VAL A 137 18.62 -29.11 -2.48
C VAL A 137 18.36 -28.18 -1.31
N ALA A 138 19.42 -27.51 -0.85
CA ALA A 138 19.38 -26.69 0.36
C ALA A 138 18.85 -25.27 0.09
N THR A 139 18.89 -24.80 -1.17
CA THR A 139 18.46 -23.45 -1.51
C THR A 139 17.63 -23.39 -2.80
N PRO A 140 16.71 -22.42 -2.92
CA PRO A 140 15.97 -22.20 -4.17
C PRO A 140 16.89 -21.92 -5.36
N GLN A 141 18.01 -21.22 -5.14
CA GLN A 141 18.98 -20.89 -6.18
C GLN A 141 19.65 -22.14 -6.75
N GLN A 142 19.98 -23.13 -5.92
CA GLN A 142 20.52 -24.41 -6.40
C GLN A 142 19.51 -25.15 -7.27
N ARG A 143 18.22 -25.11 -6.90
CA ARG A 143 17.15 -25.69 -7.71
C ARG A 143 17.04 -24.98 -9.06
N GLU A 144 17.01 -23.66 -9.06
CA GLU A 144 16.91 -22.85 -10.28
C GLU A 144 18.13 -23.07 -11.21
N LEU A 145 19.32 -23.16 -10.64
CA LEU A 145 20.55 -23.44 -11.39
C LEU A 145 20.51 -24.83 -12.04
N LEU A 146 20.05 -25.85 -11.30
CA LEU A 146 19.83 -27.19 -11.82
C LEU A 146 18.79 -27.17 -12.95
N ASP A 147 17.70 -26.43 -12.76
CA ASP A 147 16.62 -26.29 -13.74
C ASP A 147 17.14 -25.64 -15.03
N LYS A 148 17.97 -24.60 -14.94
CA LYS A 148 18.59 -23.94 -16.10
C LYS A 148 19.58 -24.84 -16.86
N MET A 149 20.35 -25.66 -16.16
CA MET A 149 21.31 -26.56 -16.80
C MET A 149 20.67 -27.78 -17.45
N VAL A 150 19.66 -28.35 -16.79
CA VAL A 150 18.93 -29.50 -17.30
C VAL A 150 17.95 -29.09 -18.40
N GLY A 151 17.35 -27.91 -18.28
CA GLY A 151 16.31 -27.43 -19.19
C GLY A 151 15.17 -28.44 -19.34
N ASP A 152 14.64 -28.53 -20.55
CA ASP A 152 13.62 -29.51 -20.94
C ASP A 152 14.22 -30.74 -21.64
N SER A 153 15.49 -31.08 -21.35
CA SER A 153 16.16 -32.21 -21.99
C SER A 153 15.37 -33.53 -21.79
N PRO A 154 14.89 -34.19 -22.86
CA PRO A 154 14.06 -35.39 -22.77
C PRO A 154 14.80 -36.62 -22.20
N GLN A 155 16.14 -36.54 -22.18
CA GLN A 155 17.04 -37.54 -21.60
C GLN A 155 17.21 -37.38 -20.08
N VAL A 156 16.66 -36.34 -19.44
CA VAL A 156 16.83 -36.11 -18.01
C VAL A 156 15.49 -36.20 -17.28
N ILE A 157 15.43 -37.05 -16.26
CA ILE A 157 14.30 -37.13 -15.34
C ILE A 157 14.73 -36.46 -14.03
N LYS A 158 14.08 -35.36 -13.68
CA LYS A 158 14.37 -34.56 -12.49
C LYS A 158 13.29 -34.78 -11.43
N MET A 159 13.68 -35.34 -10.30
CA MET A 159 12.84 -35.58 -9.11
C MET A 159 13.50 -34.88 -7.92
N VAL A 160 13.77 -33.58 -8.08
CA VAL A 160 14.48 -32.77 -7.09
C VAL A 160 13.52 -31.84 -6.38
N THR A 161 13.64 -31.80 -5.06
CA THR A 161 12.81 -30.99 -4.16
C THR A 161 13.69 -30.07 -3.31
N LEU A 162 13.10 -28.99 -2.80
CA LEU A 162 13.73 -28.20 -1.74
C LEU A 162 13.63 -28.96 -0.41
N SER A 163 14.68 -28.94 0.40
CA SER A 163 14.66 -29.65 1.69
C SER A 163 13.60 -29.08 2.64
N PRO A 164 12.98 -29.92 3.49
CA PRO A 164 12.00 -29.45 4.49
C PRO A 164 12.60 -28.43 5.46
N VAL A 165 13.89 -28.59 5.79
CA VAL A 165 14.63 -27.66 6.66
C VAL A 165 14.77 -26.30 5.99
N ALA A 166 15.13 -26.27 4.70
CA ALA A 166 15.22 -25.02 3.95
C ALA A 166 13.87 -24.31 3.86
N LEU A 167 12.78 -25.05 3.59
CA LEU A 167 11.43 -24.50 3.59
C LEU A 167 11.04 -23.91 4.96
N SER A 168 11.42 -24.56 6.06
CA SER A 168 11.19 -24.02 7.42
C SER A 168 11.95 -22.71 7.63
N ILE A 169 13.24 -22.66 7.28
CA ILE A 169 14.07 -21.46 7.43
C ILE A 169 13.52 -20.29 6.59
N ILE A 170 13.09 -20.58 5.36
CA ILE A 170 12.48 -19.56 4.49
C ILE A 170 11.15 -19.08 5.08
N ALA A 171 10.29 -19.99 5.55
CA ALA A 171 9.04 -19.61 6.20
C ALA A 171 9.27 -18.74 7.44
N ASP A 172 10.25 -19.07 8.26
CA ASP A 172 10.64 -18.27 9.42
C ASP A 172 11.19 -16.89 9.03
N SER A 173 12.00 -16.83 7.96
CA SER A 173 12.53 -15.57 7.41
C SER A 173 11.42 -14.65 6.89
N ILE A 174 10.43 -15.23 6.20
CA ILE A 174 9.24 -14.49 5.74
C ILE A 174 8.45 -13.99 6.95
N LYS A 175 8.21 -14.84 7.96
CA LYS A 175 7.48 -14.47 9.17
C LYS A 175 8.12 -13.29 9.90
N GLN A 176 9.46 -13.31 10.05
CA GLN A 176 10.20 -12.22 10.69
C GLN A 176 10.09 -10.90 9.94
N HIS A 177 10.19 -10.90 8.60
CA HIS A 177 10.13 -9.67 7.81
C HIS A 177 8.71 -9.13 7.59
N LEU A 178 7.68 -9.99 7.61
CA LEU A 178 6.29 -9.52 7.52
C LEU A 178 5.88 -8.70 8.73
N ALA A 179 6.47 -8.95 9.91
CA ALA A 179 6.19 -8.27 11.19
C ALA A 179 4.69 -8.08 11.48
N ASN A 180 3.85 -9.01 11.01
CA ASN A 180 2.39 -8.94 11.09
C ASN A 180 1.85 -10.11 11.92
N ASN A 181 1.33 -9.81 13.11
CA ASN A 181 0.82 -10.81 14.05
C ASN A 181 -0.48 -11.49 13.57
N ASN A 182 -1.16 -10.92 12.57
CA ASN A 182 -2.41 -11.46 12.03
C ASN A 182 -2.19 -12.47 10.90
N VAL A 183 -0.93 -12.70 10.49
CA VAL A 183 -0.55 -13.59 9.40
C VAL A 183 0.41 -14.66 9.91
N ARG A 184 0.05 -15.93 9.67
CA ARG A 184 0.86 -17.11 9.93
C ARG A 184 1.51 -17.56 8.63
N VAL A 185 2.77 -17.95 8.71
CA VAL A 185 3.54 -18.48 7.59
C VAL A 185 3.95 -19.90 7.96
N ARG A 186 3.62 -20.88 7.10
CA ARG A 186 3.98 -22.28 7.34
C ARG A 186 4.37 -22.98 6.03
N PRO A 187 5.35 -23.89 6.06
CA PRO A 187 5.61 -24.78 4.93
C PRO A 187 4.56 -25.91 4.90
N VAL A 188 4.02 -26.20 3.71
CA VAL A 188 3.11 -27.33 3.44
C VAL A 188 3.53 -28.00 2.13
N GLY A 189 4.09 -29.20 2.23
CA GLY A 189 4.72 -29.86 1.08
C GLY A 189 5.84 -28.98 0.50
N GLN A 190 5.81 -28.74 -0.81
CA GLN A 190 6.75 -27.84 -1.51
C GLN A 190 6.29 -26.38 -1.59
N LYS A 191 5.23 -26.00 -0.87
CA LYS A 191 4.67 -24.65 -0.88
C LYS A 191 4.83 -23.96 0.47
N ILE A 192 4.86 -22.64 0.46
CA ILE A 192 4.69 -21.82 1.67
C ILE A 192 3.26 -21.28 1.68
N VAL A 193 2.56 -21.48 2.79
CA VAL A 193 1.17 -21.03 2.96
C VAL A 193 1.13 -19.82 3.87
N LEU A 194 0.44 -18.76 3.42
CA LEU A 194 0.10 -17.59 4.22
C LEU A 194 -1.35 -17.71 4.70
N GLU A 195 -1.58 -17.77 6.01
CA GLU A 195 -2.90 -17.93 6.61
C GLU A 195 -3.17 -16.77 7.58
N GLY A 196 -4.41 -16.28 7.64
CA GLY A 196 -4.79 -15.24 8.59
C GLY A 196 -5.63 -14.15 7.97
N VAL A 197 -5.60 -12.96 8.58
CA VAL A 197 -6.43 -11.82 8.16
C VAL A 197 -5.53 -10.72 7.58
N ALA A 198 -5.89 -10.24 6.38
CA ALA A 198 -5.33 -9.05 5.77
C ALA A 198 -6.42 -7.98 5.68
N TYR A 199 -6.05 -6.75 6.03
CA TYR A 199 -6.95 -5.61 6.12
C TYR A 199 -6.76 -4.74 4.88
N GLY A 200 -7.70 -4.86 3.94
CA GLY A 200 -7.62 -4.26 2.61
C GLY A 200 -6.91 -5.13 1.57
N GLN A 201 -7.34 -4.99 0.30
CA GLN A 201 -6.74 -5.75 -0.81
C GLN A 201 -5.27 -5.39 -1.05
N GLU A 202 -4.90 -4.13 -0.85
CA GLU A 202 -3.51 -3.69 -1.03
C GLU A 202 -2.57 -4.35 -0.02
N GLN A 203 -2.97 -4.45 1.25
CA GLN A 203 -2.17 -5.13 2.27
C GLN A 203 -2.01 -6.61 1.91
N ALA A 204 -3.09 -7.29 1.51
CA ALA A 204 -3.04 -8.69 1.10
C ALA A 204 -2.08 -8.91 -0.08
N ALA A 205 -2.16 -8.06 -1.11
CA ALA A 205 -1.28 -8.12 -2.27
C ALA A 205 0.18 -7.85 -1.91
N ARG A 206 0.45 -6.91 -0.99
CA ARG A 206 1.80 -6.60 -0.51
C ARG A 206 2.40 -7.75 0.29
N LEU A 207 1.64 -8.34 1.22
CA LEU A 207 2.08 -9.49 2.01
C LEU A 207 2.44 -10.67 1.09
N GLU A 208 1.60 -10.95 0.10
CA GLU A 208 1.85 -12.01 -0.87
C GLU A 208 3.08 -11.71 -1.73
N SER A 209 3.17 -10.51 -2.30
CA SER A 209 4.32 -10.10 -3.13
C SER A 209 5.63 -10.21 -2.35
N MET A 210 5.63 -9.77 -1.09
CA MET A 210 6.81 -9.85 -0.23
C MET A 210 7.21 -11.30 0.06
N ALA A 211 6.26 -12.18 0.35
CA ALA A 211 6.56 -13.61 0.52
C ALA A 211 7.10 -14.25 -0.77
N ARG A 212 6.54 -13.87 -1.94
CA ARG A 212 6.97 -14.37 -3.25
C ARG A 212 8.41 -13.98 -3.63
N LEU A 213 8.94 -12.89 -3.06
CA LEU A 213 10.35 -12.52 -3.23
C LEU A 213 11.31 -13.54 -2.58
N TYR A 214 10.89 -14.18 -1.49
CA TYR A 214 11.68 -15.21 -0.81
C TYR A 214 11.49 -16.59 -1.43
N TYR A 215 10.26 -16.90 -1.87
CA TYR A 215 9.94 -18.20 -2.44
C TYR A 215 8.80 -18.09 -3.47
N PRO A 216 8.99 -18.52 -4.72
CA PRO A 216 7.98 -18.33 -5.76
C PRO A 216 6.70 -19.15 -5.51
N ASP A 217 6.83 -20.35 -4.92
CA ASP A 217 5.72 -21.28 -4.67
C ASP A 217 5.00 -20.95 -3.34
N VAL A 218 4.47 -19.73 -3.25
CA VAL A 218 3.63 -19.27 -2.13
C VAL A 218 2.14 -19.40 -2.48
N GLN A 219 1.37 -19.96 -1.55
CA GLN A 219 -0.08 -20.03 -1.58
C GLN A 219 -0.67 -19.07 -0.54
N SER A 220 -1.40 -18.06 -0.99
CA SER A 220 -2.13 -17.16 -0.10
C SER A 220 -3.50 -17.75 0.24
N LEU A 221 -3.79 -17.87 1.54
CA LEU A 221 -5.10 -18.18 2.12
C LEU A 221 -5.56 -17.05 3.06
N LEU A 222 -5.11 -15.83 2.79
CA LEU A 222 -5.44 -14.64 3.58
C LEU A 222 -6.92 -14.28 3.39
N GLN A 223 -7.63 -14.05 4.50
CA GLN A 223 -8.97 -13.49 4.50
C GLN A 223 -8.87 -11.97 4.43
N VAL A 224 -9.39 -11.37 3.36
CA VAL A 224 -9.40 -9.92 3.20
C VAL A 224 -10.61 -9.33 3.93
N GLN A 225 -10.35 -8.57 4.99
CA GLN A 225 -11.37 -7.77 5.66
C GLN A 225 -11.37 -6.33 5.13
N PRO A 226 -12.55 -5.70 4.97
CA PRO A 226 -12.65 -4.30 4.63
C PRO A 226 -12.14 -3.43 5.79
N GLY A 227 -11.26 -2.48 5.46
CA GLY A 227 -10.59 -1.59 6.40
C GLY A 227 -9.07 -1.78 6.33
N GLU A 228 -8.31 -0.71 6.41
CA GLU A 228 -6.87 -0.78 6.70
C GLU A 228 -6.70 -1.09 8.19
N LEU A 229 -5.68 -1.87 8.57
CA LEU A 229 -5.16 -1.80 9.93
C LEU A 229 -4.65 -0.37 10.11
N ARG A 230 -5.51 0.48 10.66
CA ARG A 230 -5.11 1.80 11.14
C ARG A 230 -4.14 1.56 12.29
N PRO A 231 -2.99 2.27 12.34
CA PRO A 231 -2.14 2.26 13.52
C PRO A 231 -3.01 2.38 14.79
N GLY A 232 -2.70 1.53 15.78
CA GLY A 232 -3.39 1.50 17.06
C GLY A 232 -4.86 1.03 17.07
N ALA A 233 -5.32 0.22 16.10
CA ALA A 233 -6.70 -0.34 16.05
C ALA A 233 -7.20 -1.10 17.31
N GLY A 234 -6.38 -1.26 18.36
CA GLY A 234 -6.77 -1.78 19.67
C GLY A 234 -6.73 -0.75 20.81
N ASP A 235 -6.24 0.46 20.57
CA ASP A 235 -6.08 1.48 21.59
C ASP A 235 -7.42 2.15 21.89
N MET A 236 -7.69 2.36 23.19
CA MET A 236 -8.79 3.22 23.62
C MET A 236 -8.27 4.64 23.76
N ILE A 237 -8.95 5.60 23.14
CA ILE A 237 -8.59 7.01 23.18
C ILE A 237 -9.68 7.75 23.95
N GLN A 238 -9.31 8.39 25.05
CA GLN A 238 -10.18 9.34 25.74
C GLN A 238 -10.05 10.70 25.06
N VAL A 239 -11.15 11.22 24.53
CA VAL A 239 -11.23 12.55 23.93
C VAL A 239 -11.95 13.47 24.90
N THR A 240 -11.29 14.55 25.31
CA THR A 240 -11.88 15.58 26.18
C THR A 240 -11.96 16.91 25.44
N ALA A 241 -13.16 17.48 25.33
CA ALA A 241 -13.38 18.78 24.71
C ALA A 241 -13.83 19.82 25.75
N ASN A 242 -13.11 20.94 25.81
CA ASN A 242 -13.40 22.07 26.68
C ASN A 242 -13.90 23.24 25.82
N PHE A 243 -15.10 23.70 26.12
CA PHE A 243 -15.74 24.85 25.48
C PHE A 243 -15.57 26.07 26.39
N MET A 244 -14.95 27.12 25.86
CA MET A 244 -14.38 28.17 26.70
C MET A 244 -14.65 29.55 26.11
N GLU A 245 -14.88 30.52 26.97
CA GLU A 245 -14.81 31.93 26.63
C GLU A 245 -13.46 32.47 27.11
N VAL A 246 -12.62 32.93 26.21
CA VAL A 246 -11.25 33.38 26.51
C VAL A 246 -11.06 34.80 25.99
N ASN A 247 -10.50 35.70 26.79
CA ASN A 247 -10.22 37.06 26.34
C ASN A 247 -9.06 37.08 25.32
N ASN A 248 -9.04 38.08 24.43
CA ASN A 248 -8.00 38.18 23.40
C ASN A 248 -6.58 38.20 23.98
N ALA A 249 -6.35 38.92 25.08
CA ALA A 249 -5.03 39.01 25.71
C ALA A 249 -4.49 37.65 26.18
N THR A 250 -5.36 36.75 26.64
CA THR A 250 -4.99 35.38 27.05
C THR A 250 -4.72 34.50 25.83
N ILE A 251 -5.50 34.63 24.76
CA ILE A 251 -5.29 33.90 23.49
C ILE A 251 -3.93 34.27 22.88
N ASP A 252 -3.63 35.57 22.82
CA ASP A 252 -2.36 36.09 22.32
C ASP A 252 -1.18 35.62 23.20
N GLY A 253 -1.37 35.63 24.53
CA GLY A 253 -0.39 35.11 25.49
C GLY A 253 -0.14 33.60 25.40
N TRP A 254 -1.08 32.83 24.84
CA TRP A 254 -0.92 31.41 24.54
C TRP A 254 -0.25 31.14 23.18
N GLY A 255 0.05 32.19 22.40
CA GLY A 255 0.68 32.07 21.08
C GLY A 255 -0.26 31.57 19.99
N ILE A 256 -1.58 31.61 20.21
CA ILE A 256 -2.58 31.21 19.21
C ILE A 256 -2.86 32.41 18.31
N SER A 257 -2.49 32.31 17.03
CA SER A 257 -2.78 33.35 16.03
C SER A 257 -3.80 32.85 15.01
N TRP A 258 -4.94 33.53 14.94
CA TRP A 258 -5.97 33.29 13.93
C TRP A 258 -5.64 34.09 12.68
N LEU A 259 -4.87 33.53 11.75
CA LEU A 259 -4.56 34.19 10.49
C LEU A 259 -5.78 34.08 9.54
N PRO A 260 -6.40 35.20 9.12
CA PRO A 260 -7.39 35.16 8.05
C PRO A 260 -6.70 34.71 6.76
N ILE A 261 -7.19 33.63 6.15
CA ILE A 261 -6.82 33.27 4.78
C ILE A 261 -7.39 34.35 3.87
N ALA A 262 -6.53 35.25 3.41
CA ALA A 262 -6.86 36.12 2.30
C ALA A 262 -7.05 35.23 1.07
N SER A 263 -8.29 35.07 0.62
CA SER A 263 -8.57 34.46 -0.68
C SER A 263 -7.88 35.30 -1.75
N ASP A 264 -7.01 34.65 -2.52
CA ASP A 264 -6.26 35.24 -3.62
C ASP A 264 -7.21 35.93 -4.61
N GLY A 265 -6.98 37.23 -4.83
CA GLY A 265 -7.89 38.11 -5.56
C GLY A 265 -7.90 39.51 -4.96
N GLY A 266 -6.90 40.32 -5.32
CA GLY A 266 -6.65 41.64 -4.74
C GLY A 266 -7.86 42.55 -4.66
N ASN A 267 -8.20 42.96 -3.43
CA ASN A 267 -8.54 44.33 -3.09
C ASN A 267 -8.40 44.52 -1.57
N GLN A 268 -7.51 45.41 -1.12
CA GLN A 268 -7.47 45.83 0.29
C GLN A 268 -8.77 46.59 0.60
N ILE A 269 -9.62 46.03 1.46
CA ILE A 269 -10.83 46.70 1.94
C ILE A 269 -10.43 47.64 3.08
N THR A 270 -10.01 48.84 2.71
CA THR A 270 -10.03 50.03 3.57
C THR A 270 -11.30 50.80 3.21
N GLY A 271 -12.42 50.55 3.90
CA GLY A 271 -13.65 51.26 3.62
C GLY A 271 -14.89 50.71 4.32
N THR A 272 -15.55 51.59 5.07
CA THR A 272 -16.82 51.45 5.76
C THR A 272 -17.94 51.05 4.79
N GLN A 273 -18.29 49.76 4.72
CA GLN A 273 -19.53 49.31 4.09
C GLN A 273 -20.18 48.21 4.94
N ALA A 274 -21.47 48.37 5.18
CA ALA A 274 -22.31 47.46 5.94
C ALA A 274 -22.52 46.15 5.15
N ILE A 275 -22.07 45.03 5.73
CA ILE A 275 -22.38 43.69 5.22
C ILE A 275 -23.56 43.14 6.01
N GLY A 276 -24.75 43.32 5.46
CA GLY A 276 -25.89 42.44 5.73
C GLY A 276 -25.78 41.20 4.83
N THR A 277 -26.28 40.07 5.32
CA THR A 277 -26.24 38.70 4.73
C THR A 277 -24.95 37.91 4.99
N GLY A 278 -25.15 36.66 5.41
CA GLY A 278 -24.16 35.84 6.10
C GLY A 278 -22.93 35.50 5.25
N ALA A 279 -21.76 35.89 5.77
CA ALA A 279 -20.47 35.41 5.32
C ALA A 279 -19.93 34.43 6.36
N GLY A 280 -19.93 33.13 6.01
CA GLY A 280 -19.28 32.09 6.79
C GLY A 280 -17.76 32.24 6.76
N PHE A 281 -17.12 31.99 7.89
CA PHE A 281 -15.67 32.00 8.05
C PHE A 281 -15.08 30.62 7.68
N THR A 282 -14.01 30.60 6.87
CA THR A 282 -13.15 29.42 6.67
C THR A 282 -11.72 29.81 7.03
N GLY A 283 -11.36 29.70 8.31
CA GLY A 283 -9.98 29.87 8.80
C GLY A 283 -9.35 28.51 9.12
N SER A 284 -8.08 28.30 8.74
CA SER A 284 -7.29 27.14 9.15
C SER A 284 -6.45 27.51 10.39
N ILE A 285 -6.33 26.56 11.33
CA ILE A 285 -5.65 26.76 12.61
C ILE A 285 -4.25 26.16 12.53
N VAL A 286 -3.26 26.90 13.02
CA VAL A 286 -1.90 26.39 13.24
C VAL A 286 -1.57 26.59 14.71
N GLY A 287 -1.69 25.54 15.54
CA GLY A 287 -1.23 25.58 16.92
C GLY A 287 -1.69 24.41 17.79
N THR A 288 -0.74 23.63 18.32
CA THR A 288 -0.93 22.67 19.41
C THR A 288 -0.51 23.31 20.74
N ILE A 289 -1.21 23.02 21.84
CA ILE A 289 -0.90 23.57 23.17
C ILE A 289 -0.52 22.45 24.12
N SER A 290 0.72 22.48 24.59
CA SER A 290 1.16 21.66 25.72
C SER A 290 0.77 22.31 27.05
N SER A 291 0.36 21.47 28.01
CA SER A 291 0.04 21.88 29.39
C SER A 291 -1.11 22.89 29.50
N LEU A 292 -2.24 22.62 28.84
CA LEU A 292 -3.44 23.46 28.90
C LEU A 292 -3.96 23.66 30.33
N PHE A 293 -3.99 22.61 31.16
CA PHE A 293 -4.60 22.69 32.50
C PHE A 293 -3.92 23.69 33.46
N PRO A 294 -2.57 23.71 33.61
CA PRO A 294 -1.88 24.75 34.39
C PRO A 294 -2.13 26.18 33.87
N LYS A 295 -2.03 26.38 32.54
CA LYS A 295 -2.27 27.68 31.90
C LYS A 295 -3.71 28.15 32.07
N LEU A 296 -4.65 27.21 32.02
CA LEU A 296 -6.06 27.47 32.26
C LEU A 296 -6.32 27.85 33.72
N SER A 297 -5.70 27.16 34.68
CA SER A 297 -5.87 27.48 36.09
C SER A 297 -5.44 28.92 36.39
N GLN A 298 -4.29 29.33 35.85
CA GLN A 298 -3.79 30.70 35.96
C GLN A 298 -4.72 31.70 35.26
N ALA A 299 -5.19 31.40 34.04
CA ALA A 299 -6.11 32.25 33.30
C ALA A 299 -7.47 32.44 33.99
N LYS A 300 -7.98 31.41 34.68
CA LYS A 300 -9.19 31.50 35.51
C LYS A 300 -8.97 32.42 36.72
N GLU A 301 -7.82 32.31 37.38
CA GLU A 301 -7.47 33.11 38.57
C GLU A 301 -7.37 34.60 38.26
N VAL A 302 -6.85 34.96 37.08
CA VAL A 302 -6.78 36.37 36.60
C VAL A 302 -8.01 36.82 35.80
N GLY A 303 -9.06 35.97 35.71
CA GLY A 303 -10.31 36.29 35.01
C GLY A 303 -10.21 36.37 33.48
N GLY A 304 -9.15 35.81 32.89
CA GLY A 304 -8.89 35.81 31.44
C GLY A 304 -9.55 34.68 30.65
N ALA A 305 -10.05 33.64 31.32
CA ALA A 305 -10.78 32.53 30.71
C ALA A 305 -11.91 32.01 31.60
N LYS A 306 -13.04 31.64 30.98
CA LYS A 306 -14.19 30.99 31.61
C LYS A 306 -14.50 29.69 30.87
N VAL A 307 -14.53 28.58 31.60
CA VAL A 307 -15.01 27.29 31.05
C VAL A 307 -16.53 27.30 31.08
N LEU A 308 -17.12 27.00 29.93
CA LEU A 308 -18.57 26.94 29.76
C LEU A 308 -19.08 25.51 29.86
N GLU A 309 -18.36 24.56 29.27
CA GLU A 309 -18.72 23.14 29.24
C GLU A 309 -17.45 22.28 29.09
N THR A 310 -17.40 21.13 29.76
CA THR A 310 -16.38 20.11 29.52
C THR A 310 -17.08 18.79 29.20
N SER A 311 -16.74 18.21 28.06
CA SER A 311 -17.24 16.91 27.61
C SER A 311 -16.09 15.92 27.48
N SER A 312 -16.33 14.67 27.84
CA SER A 312 -15.35 13.60 27.67
C SER A 312 -16.03 12.33 27.14
N MET A 313 -15.33 11.62 26.26
CA MET A 313 -15.77 10.33 25.72
C MET A 313 -14.58 9.39 25.53
N SER A 314 -14.82 8.08 25.63
CA SER A 314 -13.83 7.06 25.30
C SER A 314 -14.25 6.38 24.00
N VAL A 315 -13.34 6.29 23.05
CA VAL A 315 -13.58 5.74 21.71
C VAL A 315 -12.39 4.91 21.29
N ARG A 316 -12.65 3.79 20.62
CA ARG A 316 -11.58 2.96 20.06
C ARG A 316 -10.94 3.67 18.86
N SER A 317 -9.61 3.63 18.78
CA SER A 317 -8.87 4.17 17.65
C SER A 317 -9.43 3.66 16.32
N GLY A 318 -9.72 4.57 15.40
CA GLY A 318 -10.30 4.30 14.09
C GLY A 318 -11.83 4.30 14.03
N ASP A 319 -12.54 4.23 15.16
CA ASP A 319 -14.00 4.27 15.19
C ASP A 319 -14.52 5.71 15.33
N PRO A 320 -15.65 6.07 14.68
CA PRO A 320 -16.30 7.35 14.90
C PRO A 320 -17.03 7.39 16.24
N ALA A 321 -17.00 8.54 16.89
CA ALA A 321 -17.80 8.85 18.08
C ALA A 321 -18.47 10.22 17.95
N ALA A 322 -19.64 10.35 18.56
CA ALA A 322 -20.41 11.59 18.59
C ALA A 322 -20.85 11.89 20.03
N PHE A 323 -20.77 13.15 20.41
CA PHE A 323 -21.27 13.68 21.67
C PHE A 323 -22.18 14.87 21.39
N GLN A 324 -23.31 14.92 22.10
CA GLN A 324 -24.30 15.97 22.00
C GLN A 324 -24.74 16.35 23.41
N SER A 325 -24.63 17.64 23.74
CA SER A 325 -25.11 18.24 25.00
C SER A 325 -25.97 19.43 24.64
N GLY A 326 -27.26 19.38 24.99
CA GLY A 326 -28.24 20.32 24.44
C GLY A 326 -29.68 19.95 24.76
N GLY A 327 -30.61 20.58 24.04
CA GLY A 327 -32.04 20.32 24.15
C GLY A 327 -32.74 20.55 22.83
N GLU A 328 -34.06 20.42 22.83
CA GLU A 328 -34.90 20.67 21.66
C GLU A 328 -35.84 21.85 21.92
N VAL A 329 -36.02 22.69 20.90
CA VAL A 329 -37.08 23.69 20.89
C VAL A 329 -38.17 23.27 19.92
N ALA A 330 -39.40 23.24 20.40
CA ALA A 330 -40.59 23.02 19.59
C ALA A 330 -40.94 24.29 18.81
N ILE A 331 -40.93 24.23 17.48
CA ILE A 331 -41.27 25.34 16.59
C ILE A 331 -42.61 25.02 15.90
N PRO A 332 -43.67 25.83 16.09
CA PRO A 332 -44.93 25.64 15.39
C PRO A 332 -44.77 26.05 13.91
N VAL A 333 -45.14 25.16 13.00
CA VAL A 333 -45.09 25.40 11.55
C VAL A 333 -46.51 25.33 11.01
N SER A 334 -47.02 26.45 10.53
CA SER A 334 -48.33 26.54 9.88
C SER A 334 -48.25 26.02 8.44
N GLN A 335 -49.08 25.03 8.11
CA GLN A 335 -49.22 24.49 6.76
C GLN A 335 -50.18 25.34 5.92
N SER A 336 -50.10 25.21 4.59
CA SER A 336 -50.99 25.89 3.63
C SER A 336 -52.49 25.54 3.81
N SER A 337 -52.78 24.43 4.49
CA SER A 337 -54.13 23.98 4.87
C SER A 337 -54.68 24.65 6.14
N GLY A 338 -53.88 25.46 6.84
CA GLY A 338 -54.24 26.04 8.15
C GLY A 338 -53.94 25.14 9.36
N ALA A 339 -53.46 23.91 9.15
CA ALA A 339 -53.01 23.02 10.22
C ALA A 339 -51.66 23.48 10.80
N VAL A 340 -51.48 23.39 12.13
CA VAL A 340 -50.21 23.71 12.81
C VAL A 340 -49.53 22.41 13.22
N THR A 341 -48.32 22.16 12.70
CA THR A 341 -47.48 21.01 13.09
C THR A 341 -46.33 21.48 13.97
N ILE A 342 -45.92 20.67 14.95
CA ILE A 342 -44.76 20.97 15.80
C ILE A 342 -43.50 20.36 15.18
N SER A 343 -42.49 21.18 14.92
CA SER A 343 -41.16 20.76 14.47
C SER A 343 -40.13 20.95 15.59
N TYR A 344 -39.51 19.87 16.05
CA TYR A 344 -38.44 19.95 17.05
C TYR A 344 -37.11 20.31 16.36
N LYS A 345 -36.39 21.28 16.93
CA LYS A 345 -35.06 21.67 16.46
C LYS A 345 -34.08 21.64 17.61
N GLU A 346 -33.03 20.84 17.46
CA GLU A 346 -31.99 20.68 18.45
C GLU A 346 -31.12 21.95 18.56
N TYR A 347 -30.73 22.28 19.79
CA TYR A 347 -29.71 23.28 20.11
C TYR A 347 -28.75 22.69 21.14
N GLY A 348 -27.57 23.28 21.25
CA GLY A 348 -26.51 22.85 22.14
C GLY A 348 -25.19 22.70 21.42
N VAL A 349 -24.33 21.87 21.99
CA VAL A 349 -22.99 21.60 21.53
C VAL A 349 -22.92 20.17 21.01
N PHE A 350 -22.36 20.01 19.82
CA PHE A 350 -22.19 18.74 19.14
C PHE A 350 -20.73 18.57 18.76
N LEU A 351 -20.16 17.42 19.07
CA LEU A 351 -18.79 17.05 18.74
C LEU A 351 -18.81 15.68 18.07
N ASN A 352 -18.41 15.64 16.80
CA ASN A 352 -18.12 14.40 16.08
C ASN A 352 -16.61 14.25 15.96
N VAL A 353 -16.09 13.08 16.30
CA VAL A 353 -14.66 12.80 16.27
C VAL A 353 -14.39 11.42 15.71
N LEU A 354 -13.31 11.30 14.93
CA LEU A 354 -12.72 10.04 14.52
C LEU A 354 -11.22 10.13 14.84
N PRO A 355 -10.79 9.59 16.01
CA PRO A 355 -9.39 9.60 16.41
C PRO A 355 -8.66 8.37 15.88
N ILE A 356 -7.40 8.51 15.50
CA ILE A 356 -6.51 7.42 15.12
C ILE A 356 -5.20 7.60 15.88
N SER A 357 -4.85 6.64 16.73
CA SER A 357 -3.55 6.60 17.41
C SER A 357 -2.44 6.18 16.45
N ASP A 358 -1.27 6.80 16.58
CA ASP A 358 -0.09 6.55 15.77
C ASP A 358 1.14 6.67 16.68
N GLY A 359 1.46 5.59 17.38
CA GLY A 359 2.45 5.59 18.47
C GLY A 359 2.02 6.53 19.60
N ASP A 360 2.85 7.52 19.92
CA ASP A 360 2.57 8.55 20.94
C ASP A 360 1.71 9.71 20.41
N ASN A 361 1.37 9.71 19.12
CA ASN A 361 0.58 10.76 18.49
C ASN A 361 -0.85 10.32 18.22
N VAL A 362 -1.74 11.29 18.01
CA VAL A 362 -3.13 11.09 17.64
C VAL A 362 -3.51 12.02 16.50
N SER A 363 -3.99 11.42 15.42
CA SER A 363 -4.67 12.12 14.34
C SER A 363 -6.16 12.23 14.67
N LEU A 364 -6.71 13.44 14.57
CA LEU A 364 -8.09 13.72 14.90
C LEU A 364 -8.80 14.34 13.70
N LYS A 365 -9.76 13.61 13.12
CA LYS A 365 -10.78 14.21 12.28
C LYS A 365 -11.93 14.63 13.16
N LEU A 366 -12.23 15.93 13.19
CA LEU A 366 -13.15 16.48 14.17
C LEU A 366 -14.09 17.52 13.55
N GLU A 367 -15.32 17.52 14.06
CA GLU A 367 -16.36 18.48 13.71
C GLU A 367 -17.04 18.94 14.99
N VAL A 368 -17.03 20.25 15.21
CA VAL A 368 -17.69 20.90 16.34
C VAL A 368 -18.80 21.80 15.81
N VAL A 369 -20.00 21.65 16.38
CA VAL A 369 -21.15 22.51 16.11
C VAL A 369 -21.65 23.08 17.43
N VAL A 370 -21.89 24.38 17.45
CA VAL A 370 -22.55 25.07 18.57
C VAL A 370 -23.79 25.74 18.02
N SER A 371 -24.95 25.44 18.58
CA SER A 371 -26.21 26.06 18.20
C SER A 371 -26.98 26.56 19.42
N SER A 372 -27.58 27.74 19.32
CA SER A 372 -28.43 28.30 20.38
C SER A 372 -29.65 28.99 19.78
N PRO A 373 -30.82 28.87 20.42
CA PRO A 373 -31.99 29.65 20.03
C PRO A 373 -31.79 31.13 20.42
N THR A 374 -32.31 32.04 19.60
CA THR A 374 -32.43 33.45 19.96
C THR A 374 -33.62 33.66 20.91
N GLU A 375 -33.81 34.87 21.40
CA GLU A 375 -35.05 35.23 22.10
C GLU A 375 -36.28 34.92 21.22
N ALA A 376 -37.36 34.50 21.88
CA ALA A 376 -38.62 34.17 21.23
C ALA A 376 -39.20 35.40 20.54
N GLN A 377 -39.55 35.28 19.27
CA GLN A 377 -40.22 36.31 18.50
C GLN A 377 -41.73 36.30 18.76
N PRO A 378 -42.45 37.42 18.51
CA PRO A 378 -43.91 37.43 18.54
C PRO A 378 -44.49 36.30 17.69
N GLY A 379 -45.30 35.44 18.28
CA GLY A 379 -45.83 34.23 17.62
C GLY A 379 -45.14 32.91 18.01
N GLY A 380 -44.11 32.93 18.87
CA GLY A 380 -43.48 31.71 19.41
C GLY A 380 -42.37 31.10 18.54
N ASN A 381 -41.88 31.86 17.54
CA ASN A 381 -40.80 31.42 16.66
C ASN A 381 -39.42 31.75 17.25
N PHE A 382 -38.43 30.93 16.90
CA PHE A 382 -37.04 31.10 17.32
C PHE A 382 -36.13 31.13 16.08
N ASN A 383 -35.22 32.10 16.02
CA ASN A 383 -34.06 31.98 15.15
C ASN A 383 -32.98 31.17 15.87
N PHE A 384 -32.02 30.62 15.11
CA PHE A 384 -30.93 29.86 15.68
C PHE A 384 -29.62 30.46 15.23
N THR A 385 -28.74 30.73 16.19
CA THR A 385 -27.33 30.94 15.89
C THR A 385 -26.69 29.57 15.75
N LYS A 386 -25.90 29.35 14.70
CA LYS A 386 -25.18 28.09 14.47
C LYS A 386 -23.75 28.39 14.03
N SER A 387 -22.79 27.85 14.75
CA SER A 387 -21.36 27.93 14.45
C SER A 387 -20.85 26.51 14.24
N ARG A 388 -20.12 26.27 13.16
CA ARG A 388 -19.62 24.95 12.79
C ARG A 388 -18.17 25.06 12.38
N VAL A 389 -17.33 24.17 12.90
CA VAL A 389 -15.94 24.01 12.49
C VAL A 389 -15.66 22.55 12.21
N ALA A 390 -15.08 22.26 11.05
CA ALA A 390 -14.65 20.91 10.67
C ALA A 390 -13.19 20.98 10.25
N THR A 391 -12.33 20.18 10.88
CA THR A 391 -10.89 20.18 10.59
C THR A 391 -10.27 18.82 10.89
N VAL A 392 -9.04 18.64 10.42
CA VAL A 392 -8.20 17.48 10.73
C VAL A 392 -6.95 18.01 11.39
N GLN A 393 -6.59 17.45 12.53
CA GLN A 393 -5.50 17.92 13.37
C GLN A 393 -4.63 16.77 13.84
N TYR A 394 -3.34 17.04 14.07
CA TYR A 394 -2.37 16.06 14.55
C TYR A 394 -1.68 16.61 15.80
N CYS A 395 -1.66 15.82 16.87
CA CYS A 395 -1.07 16.23 18.15
C CYS A 395 -0.54 15.01 18.90
N LYS A 396 0.26 15.24 19.95
CA LYS A 396 0.68 14.17 20.85
C LYS A 396 -0.47 13.76 21.78
N SER A 397 -0.45 12.52 22.24
CA SER A 397 -1.32 12.05 23.31
C SER A 397 -1.14 12.93 24.55
N GLY A 398 -2.23 13.52 25.04
CA GLY A 398 -2.27 14.45 26.17
C GLY A 398 -2.15 15.93 25.79
N ASP A 399 -1.74 16.28 24.57
CA ASP A 399 -1.69 17.67 24.10
C ASP A 399 -3.07 18.14 23.61
N SER A 400 -3.38 19.42 23.82
CA SER A 400 -4.65 20.00 23.38
C SER A 400 -4.53 20.69 22.03
N VAL A 401 -5.52 20.51 21.17
CA VAL A 401 -5.66 21.24 19.91
C VAL A 401 -6.77 22.29 20.03
N ALA A 402 -6.46 23.52 19.63
CA ALA A 402 -7.48 24.55 19.45
C ALA A 402 -8.23 24.28 18.13
N VAL A 403 -9.54 24.06 18.20
CA VAL A 403 -10.37 23.63 17.06
C VAL A 403 -11.12 24.80 16.42
N GLY A 404 -11.28 25.93 17.09
CA GLY A 404 -11.84 27.14 16.47
C GLY A 404 -12.15 28.25 17.46
N GLY A 405 -12.11 29.50 16.97
CA GLY A 405 -12.49 30.73 17.67
C GLY A 405 -13.71 31.38 17.00
N LEU A 406 -14.85 31.51 17.69
CA LEU A 406 -15.98 32.31 17.21
C LEU A 406 -15.88 33.74 17.76
N ILE A 407 -15.62 34.71 16.88
CA ILE A 407 -15.62 36.13 17.21
C ILE A 407 -17.05 36.65 17.04
N THR A 408 -17.81 36.78 18.13
CA THR A 408 -19.10 37.47 18.10
C THR A 408 -18.89 38.94 18.40
N ASN A 409 -18.90 39.78 17.36
CA ASN A 409 -18.89 41.23 17.54
C ASN A 409 -20.34 41.72 17.77
N ARG A 410 -20.82 41.66 19.01
CA ARG A 410 -22.17 42.16 19.35
C ARG A 410 -22.13 43.67 19.53
N HIS A 411 -22.31 44.41 18.44
CA HIS A 411 -22.60 45.85 18.50
C HIS A 411 -24.04 46.06 19.01
N THR A 412 -24.21 46.44 20.27
CA THR A 412 -25.42 47.16 20.68
C THR A 412 -25.16 48.63 20.45
N LYS A 413 -25.39 49.13 19.24
CA LYS A 413 -25.43 50.57 18.96
C LYS A 413 -26.74 51.15 19.47
N LEU A 414 -26.85 51.32 20.78
CA LEU A 414 -27.81 52.22 21.40
C LEU A 414 -27.00 52.98 22.45
N PHE A 415 -26.63 54.23 22.14
CA PHE A 415 -26.10 55.31 23.02
C PHE A 415 -24.95 56.17 22.43
N ASP A 416 -24.58 56.02 21.16
CA ASP A 416 -23.60 56.92 20.49
C ASP A 416 -24.18 58.26 19.98
N LYS A 417 -25.19 58.84 20.66
CA LYS A 417 -25.52 60.25 20.45
C LYS A 417 -25.58 60.99 21.78
N LEU A 418 -24.58 61.82 22.00
CA LEU A 418 -24.64 62.88 23.00
C LEU A 418 -25.90 63.74 22.74
N PRO A 419 -26.74 64.01 23.74
CA PRO A 419 -27.64 65.15 23.66
C PRO A 419 -26.77 66.40 23.46
N THR A 420 -27.16 67.27 22.53
CA THR A 420 -26.45 68.53 22.27
C THR A 420 -26.30 69.34 23.56
N GLY A 421 -25.09 69.44 24.11
CA GLY A 421 -24.76 70.33 25.24
C GLY A 421 -24.02 69.73 26.45
N ALA A 422 -23.60 68.47 26.47
CA ALA A 422 -22.90 67.90 27.62
C ALA A 422 -21.35 68.08 27.55
N SER A 423 -20.75 68.77 28.53
CA SER A 423 -19.30 68.81 28.75
C SER A 423 -18.94 68.76 30.25
N GLY A 424 -17.99 67.91 30.64
CA GLY A 424 -17.48 67.79 32.01
C GLY A 424 -16.54 66.59 32.23
N ALA A 425 -15.56 66.73 33.11
CA ALA A 425 -14.48 65.74 33.37
C ALA A 425 -14.99 64.40 33.93
N LEU A 426 -16.14 64.39 34.61
CA LEU A 426 -16.81 63.17 35.09
C LEU A 426 -17.31 62.26 33.94
N PHE A 427 -17.43 62.78 32.71
CA PHE A 427 -17.89 62.01 31.55
C PHE A 427 -16.76 61.35 30.75
N GLN A 428 -15.50 61.77 30.92
CA GLN A 428 -14.34 61.11 30.31
C GLN A 428 -14.04 59.74 30.94
N LEU A 429 -14.47 59.50 32.18
CA LEU A 429 -14.36 58.17 32.80
C LEU A 429 -15.39 57.17 32.24
N TYR A 430 -16.59 57.63 31.85
CA TYR A 430 -17.64 56.79 31.25
C TYR A 430 -17.45 56.57 29.73
N ALA A 431 -16.69 57.43 29.07
CA ALA A 431 -16.24 57.28 27.69
C ALA A 431 -14.87 56.59 27.56
N SER A 432 -14.31 56.06 28.67
CA SER A 432 -13.05 55.33 28.66
C SER A 432 -13.10 54.12 27.72
N GLU A 433 -12.22 54.09 26.72
CA GLU A 433 -11.97 52.93 25.84
C GLU A 433 -11.68 51.64 26.61
N GLU A 434 -11.24 51.75 27.86
CA GLU A 434 -10.81 50.64 28.71
C GLU A 434 -12.00 49.78 29.16
N PHE A 435 -13.21 50.35 29.25
CA PHE A 435 -14.43 49.57 29.53
C PHE A 435 -15.04 48.93 28.27
N GLN A 436 -14.71 49.45 27.08
CA GLN A 436 -15.20 48.94 25.78
C GLN A 436 -14.39 47.75 25.22
N LYS A 437 -13.29 47.34 25.86
CA LYS A 437 -12.33 46.32 25.37
C LYS A 437 -12.37 44.97 26.09
N LYS A 438 -13.48 44.56 26.71
CA LYS A 438 -13.67 43.14 27.08
C LYS A 438 -14.11 42.32 25.87
N ARG A 439 -13.18 42.11 24.93
CA ARG A 439 -13.36 41.20 23.80
C ARG A 439 -13.01 39.79 24.24
N SER A 440 -14.02 38.94 24.32
CA SER A 440 -13.90 37.51 24.54
C SER A 440 -14.20 36.75 23.26
N GLN A 441 -13.53 35.62 23.07
CA GLN A 441 -13.73 34.69 21.96
C GLN A 441 -14.16 33.35 22.53
N PHE A 442 -15.08 32.70 21.83
CA PHE A 442 -15.41 31.32 22.14
C PHE A 442 -14.38 30.39 21.49
N VAL A 443 -13.63 29.64 22.30
CA VAL A 443 -12.59 28.71 21.86
C VAL A 443 -12.92 27.29 22.31
N VAL A 444 -12.69 26.32 21.44
CA VAL A 444 -12.84 24.90 21.75
C VAL A 444 -11.48 24.22 21.74
N PHE A 445 -11.12 23.59 22.86
CA PHE A 445 -9.91 22.77 22.98
C PHE A 445 -10.26 21.30 23.04
N VAL A 446 -9.69 20.50 22.15
CA VAL A 446 -9.86 19.04 22.14
C VAL A 446 -8.54 18.38 22.51
N THR A 447 -8.56 17.49 23.50
CA THR A 447 -7.39 16.80 24.04
C THR A 447 -7.61 15.29 23.91
N PRO A 448 -6.90 14.59 23.01
CA PRO A 448 -6.91 13.14 22.99
C PRO A 448 -5.89 12.58 23.97
N ALA A 449 -6.22 11.50 24.66
CA ALA A 449 -5.31 10.75 25.49
C ALA A 449 -5.46 9.26 25.19
N VAL A 450 -4.40 8.63 24.69
CA VAL A 450 -4.32 7.18 24.51
C VAL A 450 -4.30 6.54 25.90
N LEU A 451 -5.32 5.75 26.21
CA LEU A 451 -5.41 4.99 27.44
C LEU A 451 -4.50 3.77 27.30
N SER A 452 -3.34 3.80 27.94
CA SER A 452 -2.51 2.60 28.05
C SER A 452 -3.22 1.56 28.92
N GLN A 453 -2.96 0.27 28.66
CA GLN A 453 -3.52 -0.84 29.45
C GLN A 453 -3.24 -0.73 30.96
N GLY A 454 -2.32 0.15 31.38
CA GLY A 454 -2.06 0.50 32.77
C GLY A 454 -3.23 1.19 33.49
N ALA A 455 -4.21 1.79 32.80
CA ALA A 455 -5.40 2.36 33.48
C ALA A 455 -6.32 1.28 34.08
N ALA A 456 -6.35 0.08 33.48
CA ALA A 456 -7.03 -1.09 34.05
C ALA A 456 -6.23 -1.73 35.22
N GLU A 457 -4.92 -1.48 35.30
CA GLU A 457 -4.08 -1.82 36.46
C GLU A 457 -4.18 -0.77 37.57
N ALA A 458 -4.21 0.53 37.25
CA ALA A 458 -4.39 1.61 38.23
C ALA A 458 -5.72 1.50 39.00
N HIS A 459 -6.78 0.99 38.37
CA HIS A 459 -8.05 0.69 39.06
C HIS A 459 -7.96 -0.55 39.97
N ARG A 460 -7.10 -1.52 39.65
CA ARG A 460 -6.79 -2.67 40.52
C ARG A 460 -5.91 -2.25 41.71
N ASP A 461 -4.93 -1.38 41.49
CA ASP A 461 -4.07 -0.83 42.54
C ASP A 461 -4.85 0.06 43.51
N LEU A 462 -5.80 0.88 43.03
CA LEU A 462 -6.69 1.67 43.90
C LEU A 462 -7.58 0.78 44.77
N LYS A 463 -8.10 -0.33 44.21
CA LYS A 463 -8.88 -1.30 44.99
C LYS A 463 -8.02 -1.97 46.06
N GLY A 464 -6.80 -2.38 45.71
CA GLY A 464 -5.83 -2.96 46.66
C GLY A 464 -5.44 -1.98 47.77
N LEU A 465 -5.17 -0.72 47.45
CA LEU A 465 -4.86 0.33 48.42
C LEU A 465 -6.04 0.66 49.35
N VAL A 466 -7.28 0.62 48.83
CA VAL A 466 -8.49 0.84 49.64
C VAL A 466 -8.74 -0.34 50.58
N GLU A 467 -8.54 -1.57 50.11
CA GLU A 467 -8.67 -2.78 50.94
C GLU A 467 -7.59 -2.83 52.03
N GLU A 468 -6.32 -2.53 51.71
CA GLU A 468 -5.21 -2.46 52.67
C GLU A 468 -5.45 -1.40 53.76
N LYS A 469 -5.92 -0.22 53.38
CA LYS A 469 -6.26 0.88 54.32
C LYS A 469 -7.47 0.53 55.18
N PHE A 470 -8.43 -0.22 54.64
CA PHE A 470 -9.62 -0.66 55.37
C PHE A 470 -9.26 -1.74 56.41
N ASP A 471 -8.42 -2.71 56.06
CA ASP A 471 -7.95 -3.74 56.98
C ASP A 471 -7.11 -3.16 58.11
N THR A 472 -6.18 -2.24 57.80
CA THR A 472 -5.40 -1.49 58.79
C THR A 472 -6.29 -0.68 59.75
N TYR A 473 -7.42 -0.16 59.26
CA TYR A 473 -8.39 0.56 60.09
C TYR A 473 -9.17 -0.39 61.03
N GLN A 474 -9.54 -1.59 60.57
CA GLN A 474 -10.22 -2.57 61.42
C GLN A 474 -9.29 -3.19 62.47
N GLU A 475 -8.01 -3.37 62.13
CA GLU A 475 -7.01 -3.91 63.05
C GLU A 475 -6.70 -2.93 64.19
N ASN A 476 -6.67 -1.62 63.90
CA ASN A 476 -6.52 -0.57 64.93
C ASN A 476 -7.78 -0.34 65.79
N LYS A 477 -8.91 -0.98 65.45
CA LYS A 477 -10.19 -0.86 66.16
C LYS A 477 -10.45 -2.03 67.11
N ARG A 478 -9.68 -3.11 67.00
CA ARG A 478 -9.62 -4.22 67.96
C ARG A 478 -8.54 -3.94 68.99
#